data_AF-A0A0P9VJU5-F1
#
_entry.id   AF-A0A0P9VJU5-F1
#
_cell.length_a   1.000
_cell.length_b   1.000
_cell.length_c   1.000
_cell.angle_alpha   90.00
_cell.angle_beta   90.00
_cell.angle_gamma   90.00
#
_symmetry.space_group_name_H-M   'P 1'
#
loop_
_entity.id
_entity.type
_entity.pdbx_description
1 polymer ?
#
loop_
_entity_poly.entity_id
_entity_poly.type
_entity_poly.pdbx_seq_one_letter_code
_entity_poly.pdbx_strand_id
1 'polypeptide(L)' 'MTVNAGLYNLTDKKYWRWDDVRGYDGVGEAGVTAPANLDRLTQPGRNFSVNVVWDI' A
#
# COMPACT_ATOMS: atom_id res chain seq x y z
N MET A 1 -23.65 -18.71 -4.31
CA MET A 1 -22.91 -17.65 -5.04
C MET A 1 -22.94 -16.39 -4.21
N THR A 2 -21.78 -15.80 -3.93
CA THR A 2 -21.60 -14.62 -3.09
C THR A 2 -20.70 -13.65 -3.83
N VAL A 3 -21.03 -12.36 -3.84
CA VAL A 3 -20.22 -11.30 -4.44
C VAL A 3 -19.79 -10.34 -3.33
N ASN A 4 -18.50 -10.17 -3.15
CA ASN A 4 -17.88 -9.25 -2.21
C ASN A 4 -17.23 -8.11 -3.00
N ALA A 5 -17.52 -6.86 -2.63
CA ALA A 5 -16.83 -5.70 -3.16
C ALA A 5 -16.22 -4.91 -1.99
N GLY A 6 -14.97 -4.49 -2.15
CA GLY A 6 -14.20 -3.73 -1.17
C GLY A 6 -13.66 -2.46 -1.80
N LEU A 7 -13.76 -1.36 -1.07
CA LEU A 7 -13.13 -0.09 -1.41
C LEU A 7 -12.18 0.28 -0.28
N TYR A 8 -10.91 0.46 -0.62
CA TYR A 8 -9.84 0.73 0.33
C TYR A 8 -9.23 2.10 0.07
N ASN A 9 -8.71 2.72 1.13
CA ASN A 9 -8.19 4.09 1.14
C ASN A 9 -9.21 5.12 0.59
N LEU A 10 -10.40 5.16 1.20
CA LEU A 10 -11.53 6.03 0.81
C LEU A 10 -11.14 7.51 0.67
N THR A 11 -10.27 7.98 1.55
CA THR A 11 -9.82 9.38 1.62
C THR A 11 -8.59 9.66 0.75
N ASP A 12 -8.14 8.68 -0.05
CA ASP A 12 -6.95 8.76 -0.92
C ASP A 12 -5.74 9.36 -0.20
N LYS A 13 -5.55 8.97 1.06
CA LYS A 13 -4.47 9.52 1.86
C LYS A 13 -3.16 8.95 1.34
N LYS A 14 -2.21 9.82 1.01
CA LYS A 14 -0.82 9.44 0.79
C LYS A 14 -0.19 9.15 2.15
N TYR A 15 0.22 7.91 2.39
CA TYR A 15 0.92 7.51 3.60
C TYR A 15 1.95 6.42 3.31
N TRP A 16 2.87 6.25 4.24
CA TRP A 16 3.89 5.20 4.23
C TRP A 16 3.64 4.29 5.43
N ARG A 17 3.76 2.98 5.26
CA ARG A 17 3.74 2.06 6.39
C ARG A 17 5.16 1.94 6.93
N TRP A 18 5.30 1.99 8.24
CA TRP A 18 6.60 1.83 8.90
C TRP A 18 7.31 0.51 8.51
N ASP A 19 6.54 -0.55 8.24
CA ASP A 19 7.04 -1.84 7.77
C ASP A 19 7.81 -1.74 6.45
N ASP A 20 7.30 -0.96 5.49
CA ASP A 20 7.94 -0.75 4.18
C ASP A 20 9.17 0.17 4.27
N VAL A 21 9.17 1.10 5.24
CA VAL A 21 10.28 2.05 5.45
C VAL A 21 11.43 1.42 6.24
N ARG A 22 11.16 0.54 7.21
CA ARG A 22 12.20 -0.15 8.01
C ARG A 22 13.05 -1.11 7.17
N GLY A 23 12.50 -1.72 6.12
CA GLY A 23 13.28 -2.54 5.18
C GLY A 23 14.34 -1.74 4.42
N TYR A 24 14.17 -0.41 4.31
CA TYR A 24 15.11 0.52 3.70
C TYR A 24 16.17 1.06 4.68
N ASP A 25 15.90 1.02 5.98
CA ASP A 25 16.84 1.38 7.06
C ASP A 25 18.05 0.42 7.13
N GLY A 26 17.87 -0.84 6.68
CA GLY A 26 18.95 -1.83 6.56
C GLY A 26 20.01 -1.55 5.48
N VAL A 27 19.86 -0.49 4.68
CA VAL A 27 20.77 -0.12 3.58
C VAL A 27 21.59 1.15 3.90
N GLY A 28 21.49 1.67 5.12
CA GLY A 28 22.22 2.84 5.60
C GLY A 28 21.51 4.17 5.36
N GLU A 29 21.86 5.19 6.16
CA GLU A 29 21.27 6.54 6.25
C GLU A 29 21.02 7.31 4.93
N ALA A 30 21.49 6.80 3.79
CA ALA A 30 21.24 7.37 2.47
C ALA A 30 19.81 7.10 1.93
N GLY A 31 19.09 6.12 2.47
CA GLY A 31 17.70 5.82 2.07
C GLY A 31 16.65 6.80 2.61
N VAL A 32 16.95 7.44 3.75
CA VAL A 32 16.03 8.33 4.48
C VAL A 32 16.06 9.76 3.91
N THR A 33 17.17 10.16 3.29
CA THR A 33 17.38 11.52 2.74
C THR A 33 17.08 11.64 1.25
N ALA A 34 16.71 10.53 0.59
CA ALA A 34 16.34 10.48 -0.82
C ALA A 34 14.80 10.46 -1.00
N PRO A 35 14.14 11.61 -1.20
CA PRO A 35 12.68 11.68 -1.34
C PRO A 35 12.14 10.81 -2.48
N ALA A 36 12.93 10.63 -3.55
CA ALA A 36 12.58 9.78 -4.69
C ALA A 36 12.42 8.28 -4.34
N ASN A 37 13.12 7.79 -3.31
CA ASN A 37 13.01 6.39 -2.89
C ASN A 37 11.80 6.17 -1.97
N LEU A 38 11.46 7.15 -1.13
CA LEU A 38 10.32 7.10 -0.22
C LEU A 38 8.98 7.22 -0.95
N ASP A 39 8.94 7.97 -2.06
CA ASP A 39 7.75 8.06 -2.91
C ASP A 39 7.37 6.72 -3.55
N ARG A 40 8.31 5.80 -3.77
CA ARG A 40 8.01 4.43 -4.26
C ARG A 40 7.41 3.54 -3.17
N LEU A 41 7.59 3.91 -1.90
CA LEU A 41 7.07 3.19 -0.73
C LEU A 41 5.72 3.74 -0.28
N THR A 42 5.16 4.71 -1.03
CA THR A 42 3.81 5.19 -0.77
C THR A 42 2.85 4.03 -0.98
N GLN A 43 2.02 3.79 0.02
CA GLN A 43 0.97 2.81 -0.08
C GLN A 43 0.03 3.17 -1.24
N PRO A 44 -0.60 2.17 -1.89
CA PRO A 44 -1.58 2.41 -2.93
C PRO A 44 -2.62 3.44 -2.46
N GLY A 45 -2.95 4.38 -3.35
CA GLY A 45 -4.06 5.31 -3.15
C GLY A 45 -5.41 4.58 -3.06
N ARG A 46 -6.49 5.26 -3.41
CA ARG A 46 -7.80 4.62 -3.47
C ARG A 46 -7.81 3.41 -4.41
N ASN A 47 -8.20 2.25 -3.90
CA ASN A 47 -8.26 1.01 -4.68
C ASN A 47 -9.56 0.23 -4.42
N PHE A 48 -9.96 -0.56 -5.40
CA PHE A 48 -11.22 -1.30 -5.40
C PHE A 48 -10.93 -2.77 -5.65
N SER A 49 -11.59 -3.66 -4.92
CA SER A 49 -11.52 -5.11 -5.14
C SER A 49 -12.92 -5.67 -5.33
N VAL A 50 -13.08 -6.60 -6.27
CA VAL A 50 -14.31 -7.38 -6.40
C VAL A 50 -13.93 -8.85 -6.37
N ASN A 51 -14.63 -9.62 -5.55
CA ASN A 51 -14.42 -11.04 -5.36
C ASN A 51 -15.75 -11.77 -5.49
N VAL A 52 -15.81 -12.77 -6.35
CA VAL A 52 -16.99 -13.61 -6.56
C VAL A 52 -16.65 -15.00 -6.07
N VAL A 53 -17.41 -15.51 -5.11
CA VAL A 53 -17.30 -16.86 -4.58
C VAL A 53 -18.52 -17.65 -5.02
N TRP A 54 -18.31 -18.70 -5.79
CA TRP A 54 -19.35 -19.65 -6.14
C TRP A 54 -18.92 -21.02 -5.64
N ASP A 55 -19.80 -21.64 -4.84
CA ASP A 55 -19.67 -22.99 -4.35
C ASP A 55 -20.69 -23.83 -5.11
N ILE A 56 -20.28 -25.01 -5.59
CA ILE A 56 -21.07 -25.90 -6.46
C ILE A 56 -21.44 -27.20 -5.76
#